data_AF-A0A6A5GPR9-F1
#
_entry.id   AF-A0A6A5GPR9-F1
#
_cell.length_a   1.000
_cell.length_b   1.000
_cell.length_c   1.000
_cell.angle_alpha   90.00
_cell.angle_beta   90.00
_cell.angle_gamma   90.00
#
_symmetry.space_group_name_H-M   'P 1'
#
loop_
_entity.id
_entity.type
_entity.pdbx_description
1 polymer ?
#
loop_
_entity_poly.entity_id
_entity_poly.type
_entity_poly.pdbx_seq_one_letter_code
_entity_poly.pdbx_strand_id
1 'polypeptide(L)'
;MFIRPMIKRLHKYKLIVPMAIHCISMAIVMILVYCSVPNEATQKPTSNMNVLITLSRYLSIIIGFLLGFADFTITMTRSVICQIAVPEYRAEMFSLTRIYSSEHR
;
A
#
# COMPACT_ATOMS: atom_id res chain seq x y z
N MET A 1 -15.90 -4.60 28.76
CA MET A 1 -16.93 -3.70 28.19
C MET A 1 -16.36 -2.47 27.44
N PHE A 2 -15.03 -2.35 27.23
CA PHE A 2 -14.42 -1.21 26.50
C PHE A 2 -14.17 -1.44 25.01
N ILE A 3 -14.20 -2.69 24.55
CA ILE A 3 -13.89 -3.04 23.16
C ILE A 3 -15.00 -2.59 22.19
N ARG A 4 -16.27 -2.64 22.60
CA ARG A 4 -17.42 -2.23 21.78
C ARG A 4 -17.39 -0.75 21.34
N PRO A 5 -17.15 0.24 22.23
CA PRO A 5 -17.03 1.65 21.80
C PRO A 5 -15.77 1.91 20.96
N MET A 6 -14.65 1.22 21.24
CA MET A 6 -13.45 1.29 20.41
C MET A 6 -13.69 0.75 19.00
N ILE A 7 -14.37 -0.40 18.88
CA ILE A 7 -14.79 -0.96 17.59
C ILE A 7 -15.72 -0.01 16.84
N LYS A 8 -16.67 0.66 17.52
CA LYS A 8 -17.56 1.65 16.91
C LYS A 8 -16.81 2.88 16.38
N ARG A 9 -15.84 3.39 17.14
CA ARG A 9 -14.97 4.49 16.66
C ARG A 9 -14.08 4.03 15.52
N LEU A 10 -13.50 2.84 15.64
CA LEU A 10 -12.69 2.23 14.58
C LEU A 10 -13.53 2.03 13.32
N HIS A 11 -14.81 1.65 13.42
CA HIS A 11 -15.74 1.54 12.29
C HIS A 11 -15.94 2.86 11.54
N LYS A 12 -15.97 3.98 12.27
CA LYS A 12 -16.03 5.33 11.68
C LYS A 12 -14.74 5.73 10.96
N TYR A 13 -13.60 5.18 11.39
CA TYR A 13 -12.27 5.43 10.82
C TYR A 13 -11.74 4.27 9.96
N LYS A 14 -12.55 3.24 9.70
CA LYS A 14 -12.13 2.00 9.02
C LYS A 14 -11.57 2.26 7.63
N LEU A 15 -12.07 3.30 6.96
CA LEU A 15 -11.62 3.68 5.63
C LEU A 15 -10.48 4.70 5.65
N ILE A 16 -10.53 5.68 6.57
CA ILE A 16 -9.54 6.76 6.62
C ILE A 16 -8.16 6.24 7.03
N VAL A 17 -8.10 5.24 7.92
CA VAL A 17 -6.86 4.69 8.45
C VAL A 17 -6.03 4.00 7.36
N PRO A 18 -6.55 3.00 6.62
CA PRO A 18 -5.78 2.37 5.54
C PRO A 18 -5.47 3.37 4.42
N MET A 19 -6.37 4.31 4.10
CA MET A 19 -6.10 5.32 3.08
C MET A 19 -4.95 6.26 3.47
N ALA A 20 -4.89 6.70 4.74
CA ALA A 20 -3.79 7.50 5.25
C ALA A 20 -2.46 6.73 5.26
N ILE A 21 -2.48 5.47 5.69
CA ILE A 21 -1.30 4.59 5.68
C ILE A 21 -0.78 4.40 4.26
N HIS A 22 -1.67 4.17 3.29
CA HIS A 22 -1.31 4.04 1.89
C HIS A 22 -0.64 5.32 1.36
N CYS A 23 -1.23 6.48 1.64
CA CYS A 23 -0.71 7.77 1.19
C CYS A 23 0.70 8.04 1.76
N ILE A 24 0.92 7.76 3.05
CA ILE A 24 2.23 7.89 3.69
C ILE A 24 3.24 6.91 3.08
N SER A 25 2.86 5.64 2.89
CA SER A 25 3.73 4.62 2.31
C SER A 25 4.16 5.00 0.88
N MET A 26 3.22 5.45 0.05
CA MET A 26 3.52 5.89 -1.32
C MET A 26 4.36 7.16 -1.37
N ALA A 27 4.14 8.11 -0.47
CA ALA A 27 4.98 9.30 -0.36
C ALA A 27 6.44 8.93 -0.04
N ILE A 28 6.65 8.00 0.90
CA ILE A 28 7.99 7.51 1.28
C ILE A 28 8.65 6.79 0.10
N VAL A 29 7.92 5.92 -0.61
CA VAL A 29 8.42 5.25 -1.83
C VAL A 29 8.84 6.26 -2.87
N MET A 30 8.01 7.28 -3.14
CA MET A 30 8.28 8.29 -4.16
C MET A 30 9.55 9.09 -3.82
N ILE A 31 9.73 9.46 -2.53
CA ILE A 31 10.94 10.13 -2.05
C ILE A 31 12.17 9.22 -2.18
N LEU A 32 12.06 7.95 -1.80
CA LEU A 32 13.14 6.97 -1.95
C LEU A 32 13.56 6.78 -3.41
N VAL A 33 12.59 6.66 -4.32
CA VAL A 33 12.83 6.54 -5.76
C VAL A 33 13.49 7.81 -6.30
N TYR A 34 13.01 8.98 -5.89
CA TYR A 34 13.60 10.26 -6.30
C TYR A 34 15.04 10.43 -5.81
N CYS A 35 15.34 10.01 -4.57
CA CYS A 35 16.71 10.00 -4.06
C CYS A 35 17.60 8.92 -4.72
N SER A 36 17.00 7.82 -5.19
CA SER A 36 17.68 6.68 -5.81
C SER A 36 18.04 6.93 -7.28
N VAL A 37 17.22 7.70 -7.99
CA VAL A 37 17.44 8.04 -9.40
C VAL A 37 18.11 9.41 -9.51
N PRO A 38 19.37 9.51 -9.96
CA PRO A 38 19.98 10.81 -10.20
C PRO A 38 19.27 11.52 -11.35
N ASN A 39 18.96 12.81 -11.16
CA ASN A 39 18.31 13.71 -12.13
C ASN A 39 18.99 13.72 -13.52
N GLU A 40 20.28 13.37 -13.57
CA GLU A 40 21.12 13.38 -14.77
C GLU A 40 21.15 12.05 -15.54
N ALA A 41 20.41 11.01 -15.11
CA ALA A 41 20.45 9.67 -15.73
C ALA A 41 19.96 9.64 -17.18
N THR A 42 19.15 10.61 -17.60
CA THR A 42 18.55 10.65 -18.95
C THR A 42 19.41 11.39 -19.97
N GLN A 43 20.33 12.28 -19.55
CA GLN A 43 20.97 13.21 -20.49
C GLN A 43 22.41 12.85 -20.89
N LYS A 44 23.18 12.12 -20.07
CA LYS A 44 24.57 11.74 -20.41
C LYS A 44 24.98 10.40 -19.80
N PRO A 45 25.80 9.57 -20.49
CA PRO A 45 26.47 8.44 -19.85
C PRO A 45 27.49 9.00 -18.85
N THR A 46 27.09 9.08 -17.59
CA THR A 46 27.87 9.72 -16.54
C THR A 46 29.08 8.84 -16.18
N SER A 47 30.27 9.28 -16.59
CA SER A 47 31.58 8.66 -16.29
C SER A 47 32.01 8.81 -14.82
N ASN A 48 31.31 9.64 -14.03
CA ASN A 48 31.61 9.89 -12.62
C ASN A 48 30.35 9.57 -11.81
N MET A 49 30.26 8.34 -11.33
CA MET A 49 29.08 7.80 -10.65
C MET A 49 28.87 8.46 -9.28
N ASN A 50 28.39 9.70 -9.29
CA ASN A 50 27.96 10.41 -8.08
C ASN A 50 26.49 10.10 -7.82
N VAL A 51 26.20 8.81 -7.59
CA VAL A 51 24.90 8.43 -7.04
C VAL A 51 24.93 8.86 -5.57
N LEU A 52 24.05 9.77 -5.18
CA LEU A 52 23.98 10.26 -3.80
C LEU A 52 23.78 9.09 -2.80
N ILE A 53 23.18 7.99 -3.28
CA ILE A 53 23.08 6.71 -2.59
C ILE A 53 23.20 5.58 -3.63
N THR A 54 24.34 4.87 -3.67
CA THR A 54 24.45 3.65 -4.49
C THR A 54 23.28 2.71 -4.20
N LEU A 55 22.54 2.27 -5.23
CA LEU A 55 21.49 1.26 -5.09
C LEU A 55 22.08 0.01 -4.42
N SER A 56 21.96 -0.06 -3.10
CA SER A 56 22.36 -1.20 -2.32
C SER A 56 21.23 -2.22 -2.35
N ARG A 57 21.57 -3.51 -2.32
CA ARG A 57 20.59 -4.61 -2.24
C ARG A 57 19.54 -4.37 -1.15
N TYR A 58 19.96 -3.80 -0.03
CA TYR A 58 19.08 -3.46 1.09
C TYR A 58 18.03 -2.38 0.75
N LEU A 59 18.39 -1.35 -0.03
CA LEU A 59 17.46 -0.29 -0.41
C LEU A 59 16.40 -0.80 -1.39
N SER A 60 16.80 -1.66 -2.34
CA SER A 60 15.85 -2.31 -3.25
C SER A 60 14.86 -3.20 -2.49
N ILE A 61 15.34 -3.96 -1.50
CA ILE A 61 14.48 -4.78 -0.63
C ILE A 61 13.50 -3.90 0.16
N ILE A 62 13.96 -2.78 0.71
CA ILE A 62 13.11 -1.84 1.47
C ILE A 62 12.04 -1.23 0.54
N ILE A 63 12.41 -0.74 -0.64
CA ILE A 63 11.48 -0.16 -1.61
C ILE A 63 10.45 -1.21 -2.04
N GLY A 64 10.88 -2.43 -2.37
CA GLY A 64 9.99 -3.52 -2.74
C GLY A 64 9.02 -3.90 -1.60
N PHE A 65 9.50 -3.92 -0.36
CA PHE A 65 8.65 -4.15 0.81
C PHE A 65 7.61 -3.04 0.99
N LEU A 66 8.00 -1.77 0.88
CA LEU A 66 7.08 -0.64 0.97
C LEU A 66 6.06 -0.63 -0.17
N LEU A 67 6.46 -1.03 -1.38
CA LEU A 67 5.55 -1.16 -2.53
C LEU A 67 4.49 -2.24 -2.25
N GLY A 68 4.93 -3.44 -1.83
CA GLY A 68 4.02 -4.52 -1.46
C GLY A 68 3.11 -4.15 -0.29
N PHE A 69 3.61 -3.38 0.67
CA PHE A 69 2.81 -2.85 1.78
C PHE A 69 1.77 -1.84 1.31
N ALA A 70 2.12 -0.97 0.35
CA ALA A 70 1.18 -0.03 -0.25
C ALA A 70 0.06 -0.76 -1.01
N ASP A 71 0.38 -1.80 -1.79
CA ASP A 71 -0.57 -2.64 -2.52
C ASP A 71 -1.49 -3.44 -1.58
N PHE A 72 -0.93 -3.97 -0.50
CA PHE A 72 -1.71 -4.62 0.56
C PHE A 72 -2.73 -3.65 1.16
N THR A 73 -2.35 -2.39 1.34
CA THR A 73 -3.25 -1.38 1.91
C THR A 73 -4.40 -1.02 0.96
N ILE A 74 -4.18 -1.01 -0.36
CA ILE A 74 -5.25 -0.82 -1.36
C ILE A 74 -6.24 -1.98 -1.33
N THR A 75 -5.73 -3.22 -1.36
CA THR A 75 -6.58 -4.43 -1.34
C THR A 75 -7.39 -4.53 -0.05
N MET A 76 -6.79 -4.17 1.10
CA MET A 76 -7.47 -4.06 2.39
C MET A 76 -8.56 -2.97 2.36
N THR A 77 -8.27 -1.80 1.80
CA THR A 77 -9.24 -0.70 1.62
C THR A 77 -10.45 -1.16 0.81
N ARG A 78 -10.23 -1.86 -0.32
CA ARG A 78 -11.31 -2.41 -1.16
C ARG A 78 -12.21 -3.38 -0.39
N SER A 79 -11.61 -4.27 0.41
CA SER A 79 -12.34 -5.20 1.26
C SER A 79 -13.18 -4.46 2.32
N VAL A 80 -12.62 -3.43 2.95
CA VAL A 80 -13.31 -2.61 3.94
C VAL A 80 -14.46 -1.81 3.32
N ILE A 81 -14.28 -1.22 2.13
CA ILE A 81 -15.34 -0.52 1.40
C ILE A 81 -16.49 -1.48 1.11
N CYS A 82 -16.19 -2.67 0.59
CA CYS A 82 -17.19 -3.69 0.27
C CYS A 82 -17.99 -4.10 1.52
N GLN A 83 -17.30 -4.28 2.65
CA GLN A 83 -17.90 -4.55 3.94
C GLN A 83 -18.73 -3.38 4.50
N ILE A 84 -18.45 -2.14 4.12
CA ILE A 84 -19.24 -0.96 4.50
C ILE A 84 -20.47 -0.83 3.61
N ALA A 85 -20.32 -1.04 2.30
CA ALA A 85 -21.38 -0.94 1.30
C ALA A 85 -22.46 -2.01 1.48
N VAL A 86 -22.06 -3.24 1.84
CA VAL A 86 -23.00 -4.35 2.07
C VAL A 86 -22.79 -4.93 3.48
N PRO A 87 -23.30 -4.24 4.52
CA PRO A 87 -23.04 -4.61 5.90
C PRO A 87 -23.83 -5.84 6.38
N GLU A 88 -24.95 -6.17 5.74
CA GLU A 88 -25.80 -7.33 6.07
C GLU A 88 -25.21 -8.65 5.53
N TYR A 89 -24.59 -8.62 4.35
CA TYR A 89 -24.07 -9.82 3.67
C TYR A 89 -22.53 -9.91 3.70
N ARG A 90 -21.90 -9.53 4.82
CA ARG A 90 -20.41 -9.53 4.94
C ARG A 90 -19.78 -10.90 4.71
N ALA A 91 -20.43 -11.96 5.20
CA ALA A 91 -19.95 -13.34 5.03
C ALA A 91 -20.05 -13.80 3.57
N GLU A 92 -21.13 -13.43 2.88
CA GLU A 92 -21.34 -13.76 1.46
C GLU A 92 -20.43 -12.95 0.55
N MET A 93 -20.15 -11.68 0.87
CA MET A 93 -19.15 -10.89 0.13
C MET A 93 -17.74 -11.51 0.24
N PHE A 94 -17.41 -12.13 1.38
CA PHE A 94 -16.13 -12.81 1.55
C PHE A 94 -16.05 -14.10 0.72
N SER A 95 -17.12 -14.89 0.65
CA SER A 95 -17.17 -16.08 -0.21
C SER A 95 -17.16 -15.72 -1.70
N LEU A 96 -17.90 -14.70 -2.12
CA LEU A 96 -17.87 -14.20 -3.51
C LEU A 96 -16.48 -13.71 -3.92
N THR A 97 -15.77 -12.99 -3.04
CA THR A 97 -14.41 -12.52 -3.33
C THR A 97 -13.44 -13.69 -3.55
N ARG A 98 -13.60 -14.78 -2.78
CA ARG A 98 -12.79 -16.01 -2.92
C ARG A 98 -13.08 -16.72 -4.23
N ILE A 99 -14.36 -16.87 -4.61
CA ILE A 99 -14.78 -17.53 -5.86
C ILE A 99 -14.32 -16.73 -7.07
N TYR A 100 -14.51 -15.41 -7.06
CA TYR A 100 -14.07 -14.53 -8.14
C TYR A 100 -12.55 -14.58 -8.35
N SER A 101 -11.79 -14.62 -7.25
CA SER A 101 -10.32 -14.71 -7.32
C SER A 101 -9.83 -16.09 -7.79
N SER A 102 -10.62 -17.15 -7.62
CA SER A 102 -10.30 -18.50 -8.13
C SER A 102 -10.71 -18.71 -9.58
N GLU A 103 -11.76 -18.05 -10.05
CA GLU A 103 -12.22 -18.13 -11.44
C GLU A 103 -11.28 -17.38 -12.40
N HIS A 104 -10.66 -16.29 -11.94
CA HIS A 104 -9.71 -15.50 -12.72
C HIS A 104 -8.24 -15.94 -12.60
N ARG A 105 -7.99 -17.16 -12.09
CA ARG A 105 -6.65 -17.74 -11.97
C ARG A 105 -6.47 -18.90 -12.93
#